data_AF-A0A382LQR4-F1
#
_entry.id   AF-A0A382LQR4-F1
#
_cell.length_a   1.000
_cell.length_b   1.000
_cell.length_c   1.000
_cell.angle_alpha   90.00
_cell.angle_beta   90.00
_cell.angle_gamma   90.00
#
_symmetry.space_group_name_H-M   'P 1'
#
loop_
_entity.id
_entity.type
_entity.pdbx_description
1 polymer ?
#
loop_
_entity_poly.entity_id
_entity_poly.type
_entity_poly.pdbx_seq_one_letter_code
_entity_poly.pdbx_strand_id
1 'polypeptide(L)'
;MNKITYLDGARWHRALVAGASNVLSRQEYLNKINVFPVPDGDTGTNMAFTLTSILDSTEQKIHPRSDEMLALIADAALDGARGNSGVILAQFFQGLSDGAAGVEKMTPENFAKAVQFGAEYARQALAEPIEGTILTVLTDFSNHLIKLIESPNCDFEHLLEMGINEAEKSLENTPNLLAVLKKAGVVDAGAQGFVDLLNGIFSFVRDGDLHGFKTNLEKKETTLDLKNSEGDFENSAFRYWTECLINGKTID
;
A
#
# COMPACT_ATOMS: atom_id res chain seq x y z
N MET A 1 3.73 27.40 9.11
CA MET A 1 3.15 26.13 9.59
C MET A 1 4.24 25.36 10.31
N ASN A 2 3.95 24.68 11.42
CA ASN A 2 5.00 23.97 12.17
C ASN A 2 5.38 22.68 11.44
N LYS A 3 6.66 22.53 11.13
CA LYS A 3 7.21 21.35 10.46
C LYS A 3 6.95 20.07 11.26
N ILE A 4 6.47 19.01 10.62
CA ILE A 4 6.27 17.71 11.26
C ILE A 4 7.64 17.06 11.46
N THR A 5 8.03 16.88 12.73
CA THR A 5 9.31 16.27 13.11
C THR A 5 9.19 14.81 13.56
N TYR A 6 7.97 14.33 13.78
CA TYR A 6 7.66 12.95 14.14
C TYR A 6 6.21 12.59 13.78
N LEU A 7 5.92 11.30 13.63
CA LEU A 7 4.57 10.78 13.51
C LEU A 7 4.20 10.02 14.79
N ASP A 8 3.29 10.57 15.61
CA ASP A 8 2.59 9.82 16.66
C ASP A 8 1.41 9.04 16.05
N GLY A 9 0.65 8.29 16.85
CA GLY A 9 -0.43 7.46 16.30
C GLY A 9 -1.52 8.29 15.59
N ALA A 10 -1.86 9.48 16.10
CA ALA A 10 -2.83 10.36 15.45
C ALA A 10 -2.33 10.90 14.09
N ARG A 11 -1.05 11.28 13.99
CA ARG A 11 -0.43 11.70 12.73
C ARG A 11 -0.31 10.54 11.75
N TRP A 12 0.04 9.34 12.22
CA TRP A 12 0.08 8.14 11.40
C TRP A 12 -1.28 7.83 10.79
N HIS A 13 -2.33 7.84 11.59
CA HIS A 13 -3.69 7.63 11.10
C HIS A 13 -4.05 8.65 10.02
N ARG A 14 -3.83 9.95 10.25
CA ARG A 14 -4.13 10.99 9.24
C ARG A 14 -3.29 10.87 7.97
N ALA A 15 -2.00 10.59 8.11
CA ALA A 15 -1.11 10.35 6.98
C ALA A 15 -1.62 9.18 6.13
N LEU A 16 -2.04 8.10 6.79
CA LEU A 16 -2.57 6.92 6.12
C LEU A 16 -3.93 7.17 5.48
N VAL A 17 -4.81 7.94 6.11
CA VAL A 17 -6.08 8.39 5.51
C VAL A 17 -5.81 9.15 4.20
N ALA A 18 -4.84 10.07 4.20
CA ALA A 18 -4.46 10.82 3.01
C ALA A 18 -3.86 9.91 1.91
N GLY A 19 -2.94 9.02 2.30
CA GLY A 19 -2.36 8.02 1.42
C GLY A 19 -3.40 7.10 0.78
N ALA A 20 -4.24 6.48 1.60
CA ALA A 20 -5.28 5.56 1.17
C ALA A 20 -6.26 6.27 0.23
N SER A 21 -6.72 7.47 0.59
CA SER A 21 -7.63 8.26 -0.25
C SER A 21 -7.03 8.53 -1.65
N ASN A 22 -5.72 8.77 -1.74
CA ASN A 22 -5.06 8.96 -3.03
C ASN A 22 -5.11 7.68 -3.89
N VAL A 23 -4.79 6.52 -3.31
CA VAL A 23 -4.90 5.22 -4.01
C VAL A 23 -6.34 4.94 -4.45
N LEU A 24 -7.31 5.14 -3.56
CA LEU A 24 -8.73 4.94 -3.86
C LEU A 24 -9.18 5.83 -5.03
N SER A 25 -8.75 7.08 -5.07
CA SER A 25 -9.05 8.00 -6.18
C SER A 25 -8.47 7.55 -7.53
N ARG A 26 -7.46 6.68 -7.50
CA ARG A 26 -6.74 6.16 -8.67
C ARG A 26 -7.05 4.70 -8.97
N GLN A 27 -7.99 4.08 -8.27
CA GLN A 27 -8.37 2.67 -8.41
C GLN A 27 -8.57 2.25 -9.88
N GLU A 28 -9.39 2.99 -10.64
CA GLU A 28 -9.67 2.67 -12.05
C GLU A 28 -8.43 2.75 -12.94
N TYR A 29 -7.53 3.70 -12.67
CA TYR A 29 -6.26 3.79 -13.39
C TYR A 29 -5.37 2.59 -13.10
N LEU A 30 -5.23 2.21 -11.82
CA LEU A 30 -4.41 1.06 -11.40
C LEU A 30 -4.93 -0.24 -12.02
N ASN A 31 -6.25 -0.42 -12.06
CA ASN A 31 -6.90 -1.53 -12.77
C ASN A 31 -6.55 -1.52 -14.27
N LYS A 32 -6.61 -0.35 -14.91
CA LYS A 32 -6.32 -0.21 -16.35
C LYS A 32 -4.88 -0.60 -16.73
N ILE A 33 -3.90 -0.35 -15.86
CA ILE A 33 -2.49 -0.67 -16.13
C ILE A 33 -2.08 -2.05 -15.61
N ASN A 34 -3.00 -2.82 -15.02
CA ASN A 34 -2.74 -4.17 -14.54
C ASN A 34 -2.52 -5.14 -15.70
N VAL A 35 -1.25 -5.44 -16.01
CA VAL A 35 -0.86 -6.36 -17.09
C VAL A 35 0.03 -7.52 -16.61
N PHE A 36 0.36 -7.56 -15.32
CA PHE A 36 1.21 -8.58 -14.70
C PHE A 36 0.74 -8.89 -13.26
N PRO A 37 0.78 -10.17 -12.82
CA PRO A 37 1.11 -11.37 -13.61
C PRO A 37 0.00 -11.76 -14.59
N VAL A 38 -1.23 -11.35 -14.29
CA VAL A 38 -2.43 -11.62 -15.09
C VAL A 38 -3.12 -10.29 -15.40
N PRO A 39 -3.49 -10.02 -16.67
CA PRO A 39 -4.18 -8.78 -17.06
C PRO A 39 -5.69 -8.87 -16.77
N ASP A 40 -6.07 -9.10 -15.51
CA ASP A 40 -7.46 -9.22 -15.07
C ASP A 40 -8.08 -7.90 -14.59
N GLY A 41 -7.28 -6.84 -14.53
CA GLY A 41 -7.77 -5.49 -14.22
C GLY A 41 -8.20 -5.31 -12.76
N ASP A 42 -7.68 -6.09 -11.82
CA ASP A 42 -8.12 -6.06 -10.42
C ASP A 42 -7.14 -5.40 -9.42
N THR A 43 -5.89 -5.09 -9.81
CA THR A 43 -4.84 -4.63 -8.88
C THR A 43 -5.28 -3.43 -8.02
N GLY A 44 -5.90 -2.41 -8.64
CA GLY A 44 -6.41 -1.25 -7.93
C GLY A 44 -7.56 -1.60 -6.98
N THR A 45 -8.48 -2.45 -7.42
CA THR A 45 -9.59 -2.95 -6.60
C THR A 45 -9.08 -3.72 -5.37
N ASN A 46 -8.10 -4.59 -5.56
CA ASN A 46 -7.46 -5.37 -4.50
C ASN A 46 -6.78 -4.47 -3.46
N MET A 47 -6.00 -3.48 -3.90
CA MET A 47 -5.40 -2.49 -2.99
C MET A 47 -6.45 -1.63 -2.29
N ALA A 48 -7.51 -1.22 -2.99
CA ALA A 48 -8.59 -0.45 -2.41
C ALA A 48 -9.33 -1.22 -1.31
N PHE A 49 -9.56 -2.53 -1.46
CA PHE A 49 -10.14 -3.37 -0.42
C PHE A 49 -9.26 -3.41 0.84
N THR A 50 -7.96 -3.69 0.69
CA THR A 50 -7.01 -3.71 1.81
C THR A 50 -6.99 -2.36 2.53
N LEU A 51 -6.87 -1.26 1.78
CA LEU A 51 -6.79 0.08 2.37
C LEU A 51 -8.11 0.50 3.04
N THR A 52 -9.26 0.15 2.46
CA THR A 52 -10.58 0.42 3.07
C THR A 52 -10.73 -0.33 4.38
N SER A 53 -10.30 -1.59 4.46
CA SER A 53 -10.29 -2.34 5.73
C SER A 53 -9.51 -1.64 6.83
N ILE A 54 -8.36 -1.05 6.48
CA ILE A 54 -7.55 -0.25 7.41
C ILE A 54 -8.32 1.00 7.85
N LEU A 55 -8.90 1.76 6.91
CA LEU A 55 -9.66 2.98 7.22
C LEU A 55 -10.83 2.68 8.16
N ASP A 56 -11.63 1.66 7.85
CA ASP A 56 -12.80 1.26 8.64
C ASP A 56 -12.39 0.80 10.06
N SER A 57 -11.29 0.05 10.17
CA SER A 57 -10.80 -0.47 11.45
C SER A 57 -10.21 0.61 12.36
N THR A 58 -9.69 1.69 11.76
CA THR A 58 -8.98 2.76 12.46
C THR A 58 -9.83 4.00 12.73
N GLU A 59 -10.98 4.18 12.04
CA GLU A 59 -11.84 5.36 12.10
C GLU A 59 -12.16 5.82 13.54
N GLN A 60 -12.45 4.87 14.42
CA GLN A 60 -12.85 5.14 15.82
C GLN A 60 -11.84 4.61 16.85
N LYS A 61 -10.68 4.13 16.41
CA LYS A 61 -9.65 3.49 17.25
C LYS A 61 -8.29 4.11 17.01
N ILE A 62 -8.14 5.38 17.41
CA ILE A 62 -6.89 6.11 17.25
C ILE A 62 -6.06 5.95 18.52
N HIS A 63 -4.97 5.21 18.41
CA HIS A 63 -3.98 5.09 19.49
C HIS A 63 -3.06 6.32 19.52
N PRO A 64 -2.63 6.80 20.71
CA PRO A 64 -1.72 7.94 20.79
C PRO A 64 -0.29 7.57 20.37
N ARG A 65 0.12 6.31 20.56
CA ARG A 65 1.47 5.84 20.25
C ARG A 65 1.56 5.29 18.83
N SER A 66 2.71 5.48 18.19
CA SER A 66 2.95 5.00 16.82
C SER A 66 2.93 3.47 16.72
N ASP A 67 3.58 2.78 17.66
CA ASP A 67 3.64 1.30 17.69
C ASP A 67 2.26 0.65 17.79
N GLU A 68 1.42 1.10 18.73
CA GLU A 68 0.04 0.62 18.87
C GLU A 68 -0.82 0.92 17.65
N MET A 69 -0.65 2.12 17.06
CA MET A 69 -1.39 2.50 15.85
C MET A 69 -0.98 1.64 14.65
N LEU A 70 0.32 1.39 14.46
CA LEU A 70 0.83 0.58 13.37
C LEU A 70 0.48 -0.91 13.54
N ALA A 71 0.40 -1.41 14.77
CA ALA A 71 -0.10 -2.76 15.05
C ALA A 71 -1.56 -2.91 14.60
N LEU A 72 -2.43 -1.96 14.96
CA LEU A 72 -3.82 -1.96 14.50
C LEU A 72 -3.93 -1.87 12.96
N ILE A 73 -3.08 -1.05 12.33
CA ILE A 73 -3.03 -0.92 10.87
C ILE A 73 -2.60 -2.24 10.22
N ALA A 74 -1.58 -2.90 10.76
CA ALA A 74 -1.08 -4.18 10.24
C ALA A 74 -2.15 -5.28 10.35
N ASP A 75 -2.78 -5.43 11.51
CA ASP A 75 -3.87 -6.39 11.73
C ASP A 75 -5.01 -6.15 10.73
N ALA A 76 -5.47 -4.90 10.59
CA ALA A 76 -6.54 -4.56 9.67
C ALA A 76 -6.17 -4.77 8.19
N ALA A 77 -4.90 -4.56 7.83
CA ALA A 77 -4.39 -4.83 6.49
C ALA A 77 -4.38 -6.33 6.18
N LEU A 78 -3.97 -7.16 7.14
CA LEU A 78 -3.97 -8.62 7.01
C LEU A 78 -5.39 -9.17 6.90
N ASP A 79 -6.31 -8.74 7.76
CA ASP A 79 -7.71 -9.14 7.73
C ASP A 79 -8.42 -8.73 6.43
N GLY A 80 -8.03 -7.57 5.88
CA GLY A 80 -8.60 -7.00 4.68
C GLY A 80 -7.90 -7.38 3.38
N ALA A 81 -6.81 -8.14 3.44
CA ALA A 81 -5.96 -8.39 2.28
C ALA A 81 -6.71 -9.12 1.16
N ARG A 82 -6.67 -8.56 -0.06
CA ARG A 82 -7.25 -9.17 -1.27
C ARG A 82 -6.24 -9.22 -2.40
N GLY A 83 -6.18 -10.37 -3.08
CA GLY A 83 -5.26 -10.60 -4.19
C GLY A 83 -3.77 -10.43 -3.83
N ASN A 84 -2.91 -10.53 -4.83
CA ASN A 84 -1.46 -10.43 -4.61
C ASN A 84 -1.04 -9.03 -4.15
N SER A 85 -1.58 -7.97 -4.76
CA SER A 85 -1.23 -6.59 -4.41
C SER A 85 -1.64 -6.23 -2.99
N GLY A 86 -2.83 -6.66 -2.56
CA GLY A 86 -3.31 -6.45 -1.19
C GLY A 86 -2.54 -7.25 -0.15
N VAL A 87 -2.16 -8.51 -0.45
CA VAL A 87 -1.33 -9.33 0.45
C VAL A 87 0.07 -8.74 0.60
N ILE A 88 0.72 -8.32 -0.49
CA ILE A 88 2.06 -7.68 -0.41
C ILE A 88 2.00 -6.41 0.44
N LEU A 89 0.96 -5.59 0.25
CA LEU A 89 0.78 -4.37 1.03
C LEU A 89 0.52 -4.67 2.52
N ALA A 90 -0.26 -5.70 2.83
CA ALA A 90 -0.49 -6.14 4.20
C ALA A 90 0.80 -6.63 4.88
N GLN A 91 1.63 -7.37 4.15
CA GLN A 91 2.93 -7.85 4.65
C GLN A 91 3.92 -6.68 4.85
N PHE A 92 3.87 -5.67 3.98
CA PHE A 92 4.61 -4.42 4.20
C PHE A 92 4.19 -3.74 5.52
N PHE A 93 2.89 -3.59 5.77
CA PHE A 93 2.41 -2.99 7.02
C PHE A 93 2.74 -3.83 8.25
N GLN A 94 2.71 -5.16 8.14
CA GLN A 94 3.16 -6.05 9.22
C GLN A 94 4.63 -5.83 9.56
N GLY A 95 5.52 -5.84 8.57
CA GLY A 95 6.95 -5.56 8.81
C GLY A 95 7.20 -4.14 9.33
N LEU A 96 6.44 -3.16 8.84
CA LEU A 96 6.49 -1.77 9.34
C LEU A 96 6.08 -1.70 10.82
N SER A 97 5.04 -2.43 11.23
CA SER A 97 4.61 -2.52 12.63
C SER A 97 5.67 -3.17 13.51
N ASP A 98 6.24 -4.29 13.07
CA ASP A 98 7.26 -5.01 13.84
C ASP A 98 8.54 -4.17 13.99
N GLY A 99 8.95 -3.47 12.94
CA GLY A 99 10.06 -2.51 12.99
C GLY A 99 9.78 -1.27 13.85
N ALA A 100 8.51 -1.00 14.16
CA ALA A 100 8.06 0.11 15.02
C ALA A 100 7.89 -0.28 16.49
N ALA A 101 8.09 -1.54 16.87
CA ALA A 101 7.80 -2.02 18.21
C ALA A 101 8.49 -1.17 19.31
N GLY A 102 7.70 -0.68 20.27
CA GLY A 102 8.17 0.15 21.38
C GLY A 102 8.39 1.63 21.03
N VAL A 103 8.17 2.06 19.79
CA VAL A 103 8.33 3.44 19.34
C VAL A 103 7.04 4.23 19.59
N GLU A 104 7.04 5.12 20.58
CA GLU A 104 5.85 5.95 20.86
C GLU A 104 5.62 7.06 19.83
N LYS A 105 6.73 7.63 19.33
CA LYS A 105 6.77 8.72 18.36
C LYS A 105 7.80 8.39 17.29
N MET A 106 7.32 8.19 16.08
CA MET A 106 8.16 7.80 14.96
C MET A 106 9.01 8.99 14.48
N THR A 107 10.31 8.91 14.70
CA THR A 107 11.29 9.86 14.14
C THR A 107 11.67 9.46 12.70
N PRO A 108 12.35 10.32 11.91
CA PRO A 108 12.87 9.94 10.60
C PRO A 108 13.76 8.69 10.64
N GLU A 109 14.60 8.56 11.67
CA GLU A 109 15.48 7.39 11.85
C GLU A 109 14.70 6.10 12.09
N ASN A 110 13.74 6.14 13.03
CA ASN A 110 12.91 4.96 13.31
C ASN A 110 12.02 4.62 12.11
N PHE A 111 11.51 5.61 11.38
CA PHE A 111 10.70 5.41 10.18
C PHE A 111 11.48 4.67 9.09
N ALA A 112 12.70 5.13 8.77
CA ALA A 112 13.54 4.50 7.76
C ALA A 112 13.84 3.03 8.10
N LYS A 113 14.16 2.74 9.37
CA LYS A 113 14.38 1.37 9.85
C LYS A 113 13.09 0.54 9.75
N ALA A 114 11.96 1.04 10.22
CA ALA A 114 10.70 0.31 10.15
C ALA A 114 10.26 0.03 8.70
N VAL A 115 10.45 0.98 7.79
CA VAL A 115 10.20 0.78 6.35
C VAL A 115 11.10 -0.30 5.76
N GLN A 116 12.36 -0.40 6.19
CA GLN A 116 13.26 -1.49 5.78
C GLN A 116 12.71 -2.86 6.18
N PHE A 117 12.21 -3.01 7.41
CA PHE A 117 11.52 -4.24 7.84
C PHE A 117 10.28 -4.51 6.98
N GLY A 118 9.46 -3.50 6.69
CA GLY A 118 8.30 -3.62 5.81
C GLY A 118 8.67 -4.14 4.42
N ALA A 119 9.71 -3.58 3.80
CA ALA A 119 10.17 -4.02 2.48
C ALA A 119 10.70 -5.47 2.50
N GLU A 120 11.41 -5.86 3.57
CA GLU A 120 11.87 -7.24 3.76
C GLU A 120 10.71 -8.22 3.91
N TYR A 121 9.70 -7.90 4.71
CA TYR A 121 8.50 -8.74 4.89
C TYR A 121 7.73 -8.91 3.59
N ALA A 122 7.48 -7.82 2.87
CA ALA A 122 6.80 -7.85 1.58
C ALA A 122 7.52 -8.76 0.57
N ARG A 123 8.86 -8.73 0.55
CA ARG A 123 9.68 -9.56 -0.32
C ARG A 123 9.70 -11.03 0.13
N GLN A 124 9.77 -11.30 1.43
CA GLN A 124 9.81 -12.66 1.99
C GLN A 124 8.45 -13.38 1.93
N ALA A 125 7.35 -12.64 1.83
CA ALA A 125 6.01 -13.21 1.69
C ALA A 125 5.79 -13.99 0.38
N LEU A 126 6.67 -13.82 -0.61
CA LEU A 126 6.59 -14.49 -1.90
C LEU A 126 7.70 -15.53 -2.04
N ALA A 127 7.32 -16.74 -2.45
CA ALA A 127 8.27 -17.81 -2.73
C ALA A 127 9.23 -17.46 -3.89
N GLU A 128 8.73 -16.73 -4.89
CA GLU A 128 9.49 -16.29 -6.06
C GLU A 128 9.29 -14.78 -6.27
N PRO A 129 10.10 -13.93 -5.62
CA PRO A 129 10.06 -12.47 -5.81
C PRO A 129 10.45 -12.09 -7.24
N ILE A 130 9.67 -11.20 -7.86
CA ILE A 130 9.89 -10.76 -9.25
C ILE A 130 10.35 -9.31 -9.28
N GLU A 131 11.49 -9.05 -9.92
CA GLU A 131 11.97 -7.69 -10.15
C GLU A 131 11.18 -6.98 -11.25
N GLY A 132 11.10 -5.65 -11.16
CA GLY A 132 10.20 -4.83 -11.97
C GLY A 132 8.77 -4.82 -11.46
N THR A 133 8.55 -5.16 -10.19
CA THR A 133 7.24 -5.08 -9.51
C THR A 133 7.31 -4.14 -8.31
N ILE A 134 6.20 -4.01 -7.56
CA ILE A 134 6.14 -3.34 -6.25
C ILE A 134 7.30 -3.69 -5.32
N LEU A 135 7.83 -4.92 -5.37
CA LEU A 135 8.95 -5.35 -4.52
C LEU A 135 10.25 -4.59 -4.82
N THR A 136 10.52 -4.30 -6.09
CA THR A 136 11.68 -3.52 -6.51
C THR A 136 11.58 -2.11 -5.97
N VAL A 137 10.43 -1.46 -6.15
CA VAL A 137 10.19 -0.09 -5.70
C VAL A 137 10.26 0.02 -4.17
N LEU A 138 9.66 -0.94 -3.44
CA LEU A 138 9.77 -1.02 -1.99
C LEU A 138 11.24 -1.13 -1.52
N THR A 139 12.02 -1.98 -2.18
CA THR A 139 13.43 -2.22 -1.84
C THR A 139 14.28 -0.99 -2.12
N ASP A 140 14.09 -0.33 -3.26
CA ASP A 140 14.84 0.88 -3.63
C ASP A 140 14.48 2.05 -2.70
N PHE A 141 13.19 2.24 -2.42
CA PHE A 141 12.68 3.22 -1.46
C PHE A 141 13.31 3.00 -0.08
N SER A 142 13.20 1.79 0.48
CA SER A 142 13.70 1.49 1.83
C SER A 142 15.21 1.69 1.94
N ASN A 143 15.97 1.20 0.96
CA ASN A 143 17.43 1.35 0.93
C ASN A 143 17.84 2.82 0.82
N HIS A 144 17.08 3.63 0.09
CA HIS A 144 17.35 5.05 -0.02
C HIS A 144 17.09 5.79 1.29
N LEU A 145 16.00 5.48 2.00
CA LEU A 145 15.72 6.06 3.32
C LEU A 145 16.86 5.78 4.32
N ILE A 146 17.39 4.55 4.33
CA ILE A 146 18.51 4.18 5.20
C ILE A 146 19.76 5.02 4.90
N LYS A 147 20.07 5.26 3.61
CA LYS A 147 21.19 6.13 3.22
C LYS A 147 20.96 7.59 3.64
N LEU A 148 19.72 8.09 3.55
CA LEU A 148 19.40 9.47 3.87
C LEU A 148 19.56 9.77 5.37
N ILE A 149 19.21 8.83 6.25
CA ILE A 149 19.34 9.02 7.70
C ILE A 149 20.80 8.98 8.19
N GLU A 150 21.75 8.54 7.36
CA GLU A 150 23.19 8.68 7.62
C GLU A 150 23.68 10.13 7.46
N SER A 151 22.93 10.96 6.73
CA SER A 151 23.25 12.37 6.50
C SER A 151 22.75 13.26 7.64
N PRO A 152 23.54 14.27 8.08
CA PRO A 152 23.09 15.20 9.11
C PRO A 152 21.90 16.04 8.62
N ASN A 153 20.98 16.35 9.54
CA ASN A 153 19.81 17.22 9.32
C ASN A 153 18.72 16.68 8.36
N CYS A 154 18.54 15.37 8.26
CA CYS A 154 17.39 14.79 7.58
C CYS A 154 16.12 14.91 8.44
N ASP A 155 15.23 15.84 8.08
CA ASP A 155 13.90 15.92 8.69
C ASP A 155 12.86 15.08 7.93
N PHE A 156 11.68 14.93 8.50
CA PHE A 156 10.67 13.98 8.01
C PHE A 156 10.14 14.33 6.61
N GLU A 157 9.98 15.62 6.33
CA GLU A 157 9.55 16.11 5.02
C GLU A 157 10.62 15.81 3.96
N HIS A 158 11.89 16.15 4.25
CA HIS A 158 12.99 15.88 3.34
C HIS A 158 13.22 14.37 3.12
N LEU A 159 13.11 13.57 4.18
CA LEU A 159 13.24 12.11 4.11
C LEU A 159 12.20 11.51 3.16
N LEU A 160 10.93 11.91 3.30
CA LEU A 160 9.85 11.43 2.45
C LEU A 160 9.97 11.94 1.01
N GLU A 161 10.27 13.22 0.80
CA GLU A 161 10.44 13.81 -0.52
C GLU A 161 11.53 13.07 -1.32
N MET A 162 12.71 12.90 -0.72
CA MET A 162 13.83 12.23 -1.37
C MET A 162 13.58 10.74 -1.56
N GLY A 163 12.92 10.08 -0.60
CA GLY A 163 12.50 8.69 -0.74
C GLY A 163 11.51 8.51 -1.89
N ILE A 164 10.48 9.35 -1.97
CA ILE A 164 9.46 9.30 -3.04
C ILE A 164 10.10 9.52 -4.41
N ASN A 165 11.02 10.48 -4.53
CA ASN A 165 11.78 10.69 -5.77
C ASN A 165 12.54 9.43 -6.21
N GLU A 166 13.05 8.62 -5.27
CA GLU A 166 13.69 7.35 -5.60
C GLU A 166 12.67 6.26 -5.99
N ALA A 167 11.55 6.19 -5.27
CA ALA A 167 10.47 5.27 -5.57
C ALA A 167 9.89 5.53 -6.98
N GLU A 168 9.72 6.80 -7.37
CA GLU A 168 9.26 7.21 -8.69
C GLU A 168 10.25 6.82 -9.80
N LYS A 169 11.56 7.03 -9.59
CA LYS A 169 12.59 6.55 -10.53
C LYS A 169 12.57 5.04 -10.69
N SER A 170 12.43 4.31 -9.58
CA SER A 170 12.35 2.84 -9.60
C SER A 170 11.09 2.38 -10.35
N LEU A 171 9.95 3.03 -10.09
CA LEU A 171 8.69 2.79 -10.79
C LEU A 171 8.82 3.00 -12.30
N GLU A 172 9.39 4.13 -12.73
CA GLU A 172 9.64 4.43 -14.14
C GLU A 172 10.56 3.39 -14.80
N ASN A 173 11.43 2.76 -14.02
CA ASN A 173 12.35 1.73 -14.50
C ASN A 173 11.74 0.31 -14.51
N THR A 174 10.58 0.08 -13.88
CA THR A 174 9.91 -1.24 -13.90
C THR A 174 9.74 -1.84 -15.31
N PRO A 175 9.44 -1.07 -16.38
CA PRO A 175 9.35 -1.64 -17.74
C PRO A 175 10.71 -2.10 -18.29
N ASN A 176 11.83 -1.56 -17.82
CA ASN A 176 13.15 -2.05 -18.23
C ASN A 176 13.52 -3.37 -17.56
N LEU A 177 12.91 -3.68 -16.42
CA LEU A 177 13.14 -4.90 -15.65
C LEU A 177 12.17 -6.03 -16.05
N LEU A 178 10.94 -5.68 -16.45
CA LEU A 178 9.91 -6.65 -16.77
C LEU A 178 9.33 -6.43 -18.18
N ALA A 179 9.64 -7.34 -19.09
CA ALA A 179 9.35 -7.19 -20.52
C ALA A 179 7.85 -7.03 -20.86
N VAL A 180 6.95 -7.62 -20.06
CA VAL A 180 5.50 -7.50 -20.27
C VAL A 180 5.03 -6.05 -20.08
N LEU A 181 5.56 -5.35 -19.08
CA LEU A 181 5.30 -3.94 -18.81
C LEU A 181 5.78 -3.07 -19.98
N LYS A 182 7.00 -3.33 -20.46
CA LYS A 182 7.58 -2.65 -21.64
C LYS A 182 6.72 -2.81 -22.89
N LYS A 183 6.25 -4.04 -23.14
CA LYS A 183 5.43 -4.35 -24.31
C LYS A 183 4.08 -3.66 -24.24
N ALA A 184 3.50 -3.55 -23.04
CA ALA A 184 2.24 -2.86 -22.81
C ALA A 184 2.40 -1.32 -22.73
N GLY A 185 3.63 -0.82 -22.56
CA GLY A 185 3.90 0.62 -22.44
C GLY A 185 3.42 1.21 -21.12
N VAL A 186 3.38 0.41 -20.06
CA VAL A 186 2.92 0.80 -18.72
C VAL A 186 3.96 0.42 -17.67
N VAL A 187 3.88 1.04 -16.49
CA VAL A 187 4.63 0.64 -15.28
C VAL A 187 3.88 -0.45 -14.51
N ASP A 188 4.51 -1.03 -13.49
CA ASP A 188 3.84 -1.99 -12.61
C ASP A 188 2.69 -1.33 -11.82
N ALA A 189 1.51 -1.97 -11.84
CA ALA A 189 0.31 -1.43 -11.23
C ALA A 189 0.39 -1.38 -9.70
N GLY A 190 0.95 -2.42 -9.07
CA GLY A 190 1.12 -2.46 -7.62
C GLY A 190 2.12 -1.41 -7.15
N ALA A 191 3.25 -1.29 -7.85
CA ALA A 191 4.27 -0.29 -7.59
C ALA A 191 3.72 1.13 -7.73
N GLN A 192 2.94 1.42 -8.76
CA GLN A 192 2.26 2.70 -8.91
C GLN A 192 1.33 2.98 -7.73
N GLY A 193 0.54 1.99 -7.30
CA GLY A 193 -0.34 2.13 -6.14
C GLY A 193 0.42 2.44 -4.85
N PHE A 194 1.61 1.85 -4.67
CA PHE A 194 2.48 2.18 -3.54
C PHE A 194 3.03 3.62 -3.62
N VAL A 195 3.46 4.07 -4.79
CA VAL A 195 3.88 5.47 -4.99
C VAL A 195 2.73 6.44 -4.77
N ASP A 196 1.51 6.11 -5.22
CA ASP A 196 0.31 6.90 -4.95
C ASP A 196 0.02 6.98 -3.43
N LEU A 197 0.18 5.88 -2.69
CA LEU A 197 0.06 5.85 -1.23
C LEU A 197 1.07 6.80 -0.56
N LEU A 198 2.34 6.74 -0.97
CA LEU A 198 3.40 7.61 -0.43
C LEU A 198 3.12 9.09 -0.72
N ASN A 199 2.66 9.41 -1.93
CA ASN A 199 2.33 10.79 -2.32
C ASN A 199 1.19 11.38 -1.47
N GLY A 200 0.17 10.59 -1.13
CA GLY A 200 -0.89 11.04 -0.22
C GLY A 200 -0.39 11.24 1.21
N ILE A 201 0.45 10.33 1.72
CA ILE A 201 1.12 10.47 3.03
C ILE A 201 1.96 11.76 3.06
N PHE A 202 2.75 12.01 2.02
CA PHE A 202 3.61 13.18 1.93
C PHE A 202 2.83 14.49 1.87
N SER A 203 1.71 14.54 1.15
CA SER A 203 0.83 15.72 1.15
C SER A 203 0.37 16.06 2.56
N PHE A 204 -0.03 15.08 3.38
CA PHE A 204 -0.35 15.34 4.78
C PHE A 204 0.87 15.83 5.59
N VAL A 205 2.05 15.22 5.40
CA VAL A 205 3.26 15.61 6.13
C VAL A 205 3.69 17.05 5.81
N ARG A 206 3.58 17.44 4.55
CA ARG A 206 3.91 18.79 4.07
C ARG A 206 2.85 19.82 4.46
N ASP A 207 1.58 19.50 4.25
CA ASP A 207 0.45 20.45 4.32
C ASP A 207 -0.22 20.46 5.72
N GLY A 208 0.05 19.47 6.57
CA GLY A 208 -0.40 19.40 7.96
C GLY A 208 -1.90 19.25 8.17
N ASP A 209 -2.66 19.10 7.08
CA ASP A 209 -4.11 19.17 7.07
C ASP A 209 -4.70 18.19 6.06
N LEU A 210 -5.90 17.68 6.37
CA LEU A 210 -6.70 16.83 5.51
C LEU A 210 -7.67 17.63 4.62
N HIS A 211 -7.67 18.97 4.65
CA HIS A 211 -8.66 19.80 3.93
C HIS A 211 -8.81 19.54 2.42
N GLY A 212 -7.85 18.86 1.76
CA GLY A 212 -7.98 18.37 0.37
C GLY A 212 -8.55 16.95 0.23
N PHE A 213 -8.46 16.14 1.28
CA PHE A 213 -8.95 14.76 1.34
C PHE A 213 -10.35 14.77 1.95
N LYS A 214 -11.33 15.23 1.17
CA LYS A 214 -12.72 14.98 1.53
C LYS A 214 -12.92 13.47 1.55
N THR A 215 -13.09 12.89 2.74
CA THR A 215 -13.75 11.61 2.97
C THR A 215 -15.23 11.72 2.59
N ASN A 216 -15.52 12.14 1.36
CA ASN A 216 -16.72 11.68 0.66
C ASN A 216 -16.41 10.27 0.14
N LEU A 217 -16.13 9.37 1.08
CA LEU A 217 -16.57 7.98 0.98
C LEU A 217 -18.09 8.03 1.14
N GLU A 218 -18.79 8.76 0.25
CA GLU A 218 -20.13 8.32 -0.10
C GLU A 218 -19.92 6.88 -0.51
N LYS A 219 -20.51 5.95 0.24
CA LYS A 219 -20.46 4.51 0.03
C LYS A 219 -20.60 4.23 -1.47
N LYS A 220 -19.49 4.23 -2.20
CA LYS A 220 -19.36 3.47 -3.42
C LYS A 220 -19.34 2.07 -2.86
N GLU A 221 -20.52 1.50 -2.70
CA GLU A 221 -20.66 0.05 -2.67
C GLU A 221 -19.75 -0.42 -3.79
N THR A 222 -18.68 -1.15 -3.43
CA THR A 222 -17.83 -1.82 -4.40
C THR A 222 -18.69 -2.92 -5.00
N THR A 223 -19.63 -2.55 -5.87
CA THR A 223 -20.47 -3.48 -6.59
C THR A 223 -19.55 -4.18 -7.56
N LEU A 224 -19.25 -5.45 -7.25
CA LEU A 224 -18.80 -6.43 -8.21
C LEU A 224 -19.82 -6.42 -9.36
N ASP A 225 -19.49 -5.73 -10.45
CA ASP A 225 -20.32 -5.71 -11.65
C ASP A 225 -20.09 -7.04 -12.39
N LEU A 226 -20.67 -8.11 -11.85
CA LEU A 226 -20.61 -9.48 -12.38
C LEU A 226 -21.37 -9.66 -13.71
N LYS A 227 -21.72 -8.58 -14.42
CA LYS A 227 -22.67 -8.64 -15.54
C LYS A 227 -22.10 -8.55 -16.94
N ASN A 228 -20.79 -8.43 -17.17
CA ASN A 228 -20.26 -8.36 -18.53
C ASN A 228 -19.02 -9.24 -18.77
N SER A 229 -19.13 -10.54 -18.49
CA SER A 229 -18.22 -11.53 -19.09
C SER A 229 -18.98 -12.69 -19.70
N GLU A 230 -19.94 -12.40 -20.60
CA GLU A 230 -20.26 -13.32 -21.69
C GLU A 230 -19.15 -13.20 -22.74
N GLY A 231 -17.95 -13.66 -22.37
CA GLY A 231 -16.89 -13.98 -23.32
C GLY A 231 -17.10 -15.43 -23.75
N ASP A 232 -17.10 -15.68 -25.05
CA ASP A 232 -17.12 -17.02 -25.63
C ASP A 232 -15.92 -17.83 -25.08
N PHE A 233 -16.17 -18.75 -24.15
CA PHE A 233 -15.14 -19.58 -23.53
C PHE A 233 -15.20 -21.01 -24.09
N GLU A 234 -14.78 -21.18 -25.33
CA GLU A 234 -14.36 -22.51 -25.79
C GLU A 234 -12.96 -22.83 -25.25
N ASN A 235 -12.85 -23.97 -24.58
CA ASN A 235 -11.63 -24.65 -24.12
C ASN A 235 -10.80 -23.98 -23.00
N SER A 236 -11.10 -24.37 -21.75
CA SER A 236 -10.07 -24.50 -20.72
C SER A 236 -10.38 -25.71 -19.85
N ALA A 237 -9.50 -26.71 -19.89
CA ALA A 237 -9.72 -28.04 -19.32
C ALA A 237 -9.60 -28.11 -17.79
N PHE A 238 -9.20 -27.04 -17.09
CA PHE A 238 -9.17 -27.03 -15.62
C PHE A 238 -9.37 -25.62 -15.07
N ARG A 239 -10.50 -25.40 -14.38
CA ARG A 239 -10.77 -24.25 -13.51
C ARG A 239 -11.59 -24.77 -12.34
N TYR A 240 -11.24 -24.45 -11.09
CA TYR A 240 -12.17 -24.00 -10.04
C TYR A 240 -11.39 -23.27 -8.94
N TRP A 241 -11.77 -22.01 -8.65
CA TRP A 241 -11.62 -21.43 -7.32
C TRP A 241 -12.97 -21.63 -6.63
N THR A 242 -12.97 -22.18 -5.42
CA THR A 242 -14.19 -22.39 -4.62
C THR A 242 -13.97 -21.75 -3.27
N GLU A 243 -14.58 -20.59 -3.04
CA GLU A 243 -14.75 -20.03 -1.71
C GLU A 243 -16.22 -20.20 -1.30
N CYS A 244 -16.43 -20.68 -0.08
CA CYS A 244 -17.73 -20.74 0.57
C CYS A 244 -17.59 -20.18 1.98
N LEU A 245 -18.53 -19.31 2.36
CA LEU A 245 -18.59 -18.73 3.69
C LEU A 245 -19.92 -19.15 4.31
N ILE A 246 -19.87 -19.91 5.40
CA ILE A 246 -21.05 -20.37 6.13
C ILE A 246 -21.09 -19.62 7.45
N ASN A 247 -22.22 -18.98 7.75
CA ASN A 247 -22.46 -18.32 9.03
C ASN A 247 -23.80 -18.76 9.62
N GLY A 248 -23.78 -19.24 10.86
CA GLY A 248 -24.95 -19.71 11.61
C GLY A 248 -24.59 -20.01 13.06
N LYS A 249 -25.51 -19.77 14.00
CA LYS A 249 -25.27 -19.93 15.45
C LYS A 249 -25.30 -21.39 15.93
N THR A 250 -25.74 -22.32 15.10
CA THR A 250 -25.72 -23.77 15.33
C THR A 250 -25.56 -24.44 13.98
N ILE A 251 -24.30 -24.67 13.59
CA ILE A 251 -23.94 -25.53 12.48
C ILE A 251 -23.46 -26.81 13.14
N ASP A 252 -24.14 -27.94 12.88
CA ASP A 252 -23.68 -29.28 13.29
C ASP A 252 -22.53 -29.75 12.38
#